data_AF-A0A370N0B2-F1
#
_entry.id   AF-A0A370N0B2-F1
#
_cell.length_a   1.000
_cell.length_b   1.000
_cell.length_c   1.000
_cell.angle_alpha   90.00
_cell.angle_beta   90.00
_cell.angle_gamma   90.00
#
_symmetry.space_group_name_H-M   'P 1'
#
loop_
_entity.id
_entity.type
_entity.pdbx_description
1 polymer ?
#
loop_
_entity_poly.entity_id
_entity_poly.type
_entity_poly.pdbx_seq_one_letter_code
_entity_poly.pdbx_strand_id
1 'polypeptide(L)'
;MELRHLRYFVAVAEERNFTRAAERLHIAQPPLSRQIQQLEDSLGVQLFERTARPLKLTDTGRFFYSHAVQLLAQSADLESMTRRIYETRELQIALGLVAAGEGISIVPSSVYGLKRDDVSYIGLDDANLVSPIIMSIRMLDESEDISAMLKLIYALYVEEQMEYLPPHDR
;
A
#
# COMPACT_ATOMS: atom_id res chain seq x y z
N MET A 1 -10.65 20.00 1.19
CA MET A 1 -9.18 20.14 1.25
C MET A 1 -8.55 18.90 0.65
N GLU A 2 -7.47 19.01 -0.12
CA GLU A 2 -6.78 17.90 -0.77
C GLU A 2 -5.29 17.88 -0.40
N LEU A 3 -4.58 16.76 -0.63
CA LEU A 3 -3.16 16.63 -0.31
C LEU A 3 -2.28 17.67 -1.02
N ARG A 4 -2.66 18.13 -2.22
CA ARG A 4 -1.92 19.21 -2.91
C ARG A 4 -1.92 20.52 -2.10
N HIS A 5 -3.01 20.84 -1.40
CA HIS A 5 -3.09 22.05 -0.59
C HIS A 5 -2.12 21.96 0.61
N LEU A 6 -2.00 20.77 1.20
CA LEU A 6 -1.01 20.52 2.26
C LEU A 6 0.42 20.67 1.73
N ARG A 7 0.73 20.11 0.56
CA ARG A 7 2.07 20.24 -0.08
C ARG A 7 2.42 21.70 -0.37
N TYR A 8 1.46 22.46 -0.89
CA TYR A 8 1.63 23.90 -1.14
C TYR A 8 1.87 24.69 0.14
N PHE A 9 1.06 24.43 1.16
CA PHE A 9 1.22 25.08 2.46
C PHE A 9 2.58 24.76 3.10
N VAL A 10 2.97 23.49 3.16
CA VAL A 10 4.26 23.03 3.72
C VAL A 10 5.43 23.65 2.95
N ALA A 11 5.39 23.70 1.63
CA ALA A 11 6.43 24.33 0.83
C ALA A 11 6.59 25.83 1.15
N VAL A 12 5.49 26.57 1.29
CA VAL A 12 5.53 28.00 1.67
C VAL A 12 6.04 28.18 3.10
N ALA A 13 5.64 27.31 4.02
CA ALA A 13 6.10 27.33 5.41
C ALA A 13 7.61 27.07 5.54
N GLU A 14 8.14 26.13 4.76
CA GLU A 14 9.57 25.78 4.75
C GLU A 14 10.43 26.86 4.10
N GLU A 15 10.03 27.36 2.93
CA GLU A 15 10.80 28.39 2.21
C GLU A 15 10.68 29.78 2.85
N ARG A 16 9.65 30.01 3.66
CA ARG A 16 9.30 31.33 4.23
C ARG A 16 9.22 32.44 3.17
N ASN A 17 8.93 32.06 1.93
CA ASN A 17 8.88 32.92 0.75
C ASN A 17 8.04 32.25 -0.34
N PHE A 18 6.97 32.92 -0.76
CA PHE A 18 6.06 32.41 -1.79
C PHE A 18 6.72 32.20 -3.16
N THR A 19 7.65 33.07 -3.56
CA THR A 19 8.36 32.95 -4.84
C THR A 19 9.27 31.72 -4.83
N ARG A 20 10.07 31.54 -3.79
CA ARG A 20 10.93 30.36 -3.64
C ARG A 20 10.14 29.06 -3.52
N ALA A 21 9.00 29.08 -2.82
CA ALA A 21 8.12 27.93 -2.74
C ALA A 21 7.52 27.56 -4.10
N ALA A 22 7.12 28.56 -4.90
CA ALA A 22 6.61 28.34 -6.25
C ALA A 22 7.68 27.76 -7.17
N GLU A 23 8.91 28.27 -7.10
CA GLU A 23 10.08 27.74 -7.81
C GLU A 23 10.34 26.27 -7.45
N ARG A 24 10.37 25.94 -6.16
CA ARG A 24 10.54 24.55 -5.66
C ARG A 24 9.42 23.61 -6.13
N LEU A 25 8.21 24.13 -6.26
CA LEU A 25 7.05 23.38 -6.72
C LEU A 25 6.92 23.37 -8.26
N HIS A 26 7.84 24.02 -8.98
CA HIS A 26 7.78 24.18 -10.45
C HIS A 26 6.46 24.75 -10.96
N ILE A 27 5.91 25.73 -10.23
CA ILE A 27 4.70 26.47 -10.61
C ILE A 27 4.93 27.98 -10.56
N ALA A 28 4.04 28.75 -11.16
CA ALA A 28 4.05 30.19 -11.00
C ALA A 28 3.58 30.60 -9.58
N GLN A 29 4.05 31.73 -9.08
CA GLN A 29 3.66 32.24 -7.75
C GLN A 29 2.17 32.64 -7.64
N PRO A 30 1.53 33.30 -8.63
CA PRO A 30 0.13 33.71 -8.51
C PRO A 30 -0.87 32.57 -8.23
N PRO A 31 -0.80 31.38 -8.87
CA PRO A 31 -1.65 30.25 -8.49
C PRO A 31 -1.34 29.71 -7.10
N LEU A 32 -0.06 29.65 -6.67
CA LEU A 32 0.28 29.20 -5.31
C LEU A 32 -0.35 30.09 -4.25
N SER A 33 -0.23 31.42 -4.39
CA SER A 33 -0.82 32.37 -3.45
C SER A 33 -2.35 32.23 -3.38
N ARG A 34 -3.02 32.03 -4.52
CA ARG A 34 -4.47 31.79 -4.57
C ARG A 34 -4.87 30.49 -3.87
N GLN A 35 -4.09 29.43 -4.03
CA GLN A 35 -4.35 28.14 -3.37
C GLN A 35 -4.19 28.23 -1.85
N ILE A 36 -3.18 28.96 -1.37
CA ILE A 36 -3.04 29.23 0.07
C ILE A 36 -4.20 30.08 0.59
N GLN A 37 -4.61 31.11 -0.14
CA GLN A 37 -5.79 31.91 0.25
C GLN A 37 -7.05 31.05 0.35
N GLN A 38 -7.32 30.21 -0.65
CA GLN A 38 -8.48 29.31 -0.64
C GLN A 38 -8.42 28.31 0.53
N LEU A 39 -7.23 27.84 0.89
CA LEU A 39 -7.03 26.99 2.05
C LEU A 39 -7.39 27.75 3.35
N GLU A 40 -6.82 28.94 3.55
CA GLU A 40 -7.12 29.81 4.70
C GLU A 40 -8.62 30.13 4.80
N ASP A 41 -9.25 30.48 3.67
CA ASP A 41 -10.68 30.79 3.60
C ASP A 41 -11.53 29.57 3.98
N SER A 42 -11.15 28.37 3.51
CA SER A 42 -11.86 27.12 3.83
C SER A 42 -11.73 26.71 5.30
N LEU A 43 -10.63 27.09 5.95
CA LEU A 43 -10.37 26.81 7.36
C LEU A 43 -10.90 27.93 8.27
N GLY A 44 -11.26 29.10 7.71
CA GLY A 44 -11.69 30.27 8.46
C GLY A 44 -10.59 30.91 9.31
N VAL A 45 -9.31 30.61 9.04
CA VAL A 45 -8.16 31.09 9.82
C VAL A 45 -7.02 31.52 8.91
N GLN A 46 -6.22 32.50 9.36
CA GLN A 46 -4.96 32.83 8.72
C GLN A 46 -3.86 31.89 9.22
N LEU A 47 -3.10 31.31 8.30
CA LEU A 47 -1.96 30.43 8.59
C LEU A 47 -0.63 31.18 8.50
N PHE A 48 -0.58 32.30 7.77
CA PHE A 48 0.61 33.13 7.63
C PHE A 48 0.44 34.57 8.15
N GLU A 49 1.51 35.13 8.71
CA GLU A 49 1.63 36.54 9.07
C GLU A 49 1.99 37.37 7.81
N ARG A 50 0.99 37.97 7.15
CA ARG A 50 1.16 38.65 5.84
C ARG A 50 2.17 39.79 5.80
N THR A 51 2.41 40.45 6.93
CA THR A 51 3.32 41.60 7.03
C THR A 51 4.72 41.22 7.50
N ALA A 52 4.93 39.98 7.97
CA ALA A 52 6.22 39.54 8.46
C ALA A 52 7.24 39.37 7.32
N ARG A 53 8.44 39.92 7.51
CA ARG A 53 9.60 39.69 6.64
C ARG A 53 10.76 39.16 7.50
N PRO A 54 11.20 37.90 7.35
CA PRO A 54 10.66 36.87 6.45
C PRO A 54 9.24 36.41 6.83
N LEU A 55 8.55 35.74 5.90
CA LEU A 55 7.19 35.23 6.13
C LEU A 55 7.19 34.29 7.34
N LYS A 56 6.19 34.42 8.22
CA LYS A 56 6.04 33.61 9.43
C LYS A 56 4.70 32.91 9.45
N LEU A 57 4.66 31.78 10.14
CA LEU A 57 3.41 31.09 10.49
C LEU A 57 2.76 31.77 11.69
N THR A 58 1.43 31.82 11.71
CA THR A 58 0.64 32.12 12.91
C THR A 58 0.67 30.93 13.89
N ASP A 59 0.06 31.06 15.07
CA ASP A 59 -0.10 29.91 15.99
C ASP A 59 -0.90 28.78 15.35
N THR A 60 -2.02 29.10 14.69
CA THR A 60 -2.82 28.15 13.91
C THR A 60 -2.01 27.58 12.73
N GLY A 61 -1.17 28.39 12.08
CA GLY A 61 -0.25 27.96 11.04
C GLY A 61 0.78 26.94 11.53
N ARG A 62 1.35 27.13 12.73
CA ARG A 62 2.29 26.17 13.34
C ARG A 62 1.61 24.84 13.66
N PHE A 63 0.43 24.88 14.26
CA PHE A 63 -0.37 23.69 14.55
C PHE A 63 -0.75 22.94 13.27
N PHE A 64 -1.20 23.67 12.25
CA PHE A 64 -1.54 23.09 10.96
C PHE A 64 -0.31 22.48 10.26
N TYR A 65 0.86 23.11 10.36
CA TYR A 65 2.12 22.58 9.81
C TYR A 65 2.53 21.24 10.41
N SER A 66 2.52 21.10 11.74
CA SER A 66 2.87 19.81 12.36
C SER A 66 1.99 18.67 11.84
N HIS A 67 0.69 18.91 11.67
CA HIS A 67 -0.24 17.89 11.19
C HIS A 67 -0.17 17.68 9.67
N ALA A 68 0.04 18.75 8.89
CA ALA A 68 0.20 18.65 7.44
C ALA A 68 1.41 17.78 7.07
N VAL A 69 2.55 17.97 7.74
CA VAL A 69 3.75 17.16 7.54
C VAL A 69 3.49 15.69 7.88
N GLN A 70 2.83 15.41 9.01
CA GLN A 70 2.49 14.05 9.42
C GLN A 70 1.57 13.35 8.41
N LEU A 71 0.53 14.03 7.93
CA LEU A 71 -0.40 13.47 6.95
C LEU A 71 0.26 13.20 5.60
N LEU A 72 1.18 14.08 5.16
CA LEU A 72 1.94 13.87 3.94
C LEU A 72 2.90 12.69 4.06
N ALA A 73 3.55 12.52 5.22
CA ALA A 73 4.40 11.36 5.49
C ALA A 73 3.58 10.06 5.48
N GLN A 74 2.46 10.01 6.20
CA GLN A 74 1.57 8.83 6.22
C GLN A 74 1.05 8.49 4.81
N SER A 75 0.69 9.49 4.01
CA SER A 75 0.29 9.27 2.62
C SER A 75 1.41 8.65 1.78
N ALA A 76 2.65 9.12 1.95
CA ALA A 76 3.80 8.56 1.24
C ALA A 76 4.11 7.13 1.68
N ASP A 77 3.99 6.85 2.98
CA ASP A 77 4.16 5.51 3.55
C ASP A 77 3.13 4.55 3.00
N LEU A 78 1.85 4.93 2.94
CA LEU A 78 0.78 4.12 2.36
C LEU A 78 1.05 3.78 0.88
N GLU A 79 1.45 4.75 0.07
CA GLU A 79 1.81 4.50 -1.32
C GLU A 79 3.04 3.58 -1.46
N SER A 80 4.00 3.67 -0.53
CA SER A 80 5.19 2.83 -0.51
C SER A 80 4.85 1.40 -0.10
N MET A 81 4.09 1.22 0.99
CA MET A 81 3.64 -0.09 1.48
C MET A 81 2.79 -0.82 0.44
N THR A 82 1.89 -0.10 -0.24
CA THR A 82 1.03 -0.69 -1.29
C THR A 82 1.86 -1.19 -2.48
N ARG A 83 2.96 -0.48 -2.84
CA ARG A 83 3.87 -0.90 -3.91
C ARG A 83 4.79 -2.07 -3.53
N ARG A 84 4.86 -2.44 -2.24
CA ARG A 84 5.71 -3.53 -1.72
C ARG A 84 5.00 -4.89 -1.66
N ILE A 85 3.79 -5.02 -2.22
CA ILE A 85 3.19 -6.34 -2.43
C ILE A 85 3.85 -6.95 -3.67
N TYR A 86 4.85 -7.81 -3.43
CA TYR A 86 5.50 -8.58 -4.48
C TYR A 86 4.73 -9.87 -4.75
N GLU A 87 4.05 -9.95 -5.89
CA GLU A 87 3.54 -11.24 -6.38
C GLU A 87 4.70 -12.00 -7.04
N THR A 88 5.19 -13.02 -6.35
CA THR A 88 6.23 -13.91 -6.88
C THR A 88 5.61 -15.20 -7.39
N ARG A 89 5.95 -15.62 -8.60
CA ARG A 89 5.48 -16.89 -9.19
C ARG A 89 6.10 -18.14 -8.58
N GLU A 90 7.26 -18.00 -7.94
CA GLU A 90 8.04 -19.11 -7.39
C GLU A 90 8.40 -18.85 -5.92
N LEU A 91 8.17 -19.85 -5.07
CA LEU A 91 8.46 -19.77 -3.64
C LEU A 91 9.94 -19.47 -3.34
N GLN A 92 10.87 -19.93 -4.18
CA GLN A 92 12.30 -19.63 -3.98
C GLN A 92 12.60 -18.13 -4.10
N ILE A 93 11.91 -17.42 -4.98
CA ILE A 93 12.06 -15.97 -5.13
C ILE A 93 11.48 -15.26 -3.91
N ALA A 94 10.31 -15.70 -3.43
CA ALA A 94 9.71 -15.18 -2.21
C ALA A 94 10.67 -15.30 -1.01
N LEU A 95 11.27 -16.48 -0.81
CA LEU A 95 12.25 -16.72 0.25
C LEU A 95 13.51 -15.88 0.08
N GLY A 96 13.99 -15.69 -1.16
CA GLY A 96 15.13 -14.84 -1.45
C GLY A 96 14.88 -13.37 -1.09
N LEU A 97 13.68 -12.86 -1.34
CA LEU A 97 13.27 -11.51 -0.94
C LEU A 97 13.20 -11.38 0.58
N VAL A 98 12.58 -12.33 1.28
CA VAL A 98 12.54 -12.34 2.76
C VAL A 98 13.96 -12.39 3.35
N ALA A 99 14.84 -13.24 2.80
CA ALA A 99 16.25 -13.30 3.20
C ALA A 99 17.00 -11.97 2.95
N ALA A 100 16.63 -11.22 1.91
CA ALA A 100 17.16 -9.90 1.62
C ALA A 100 16.56 -8.78 2.50
N GLY A 101 15.63 -9.10 3.40
CA GLY A 101 14.95 -8.14 4.26
C GLY A 101 13.73 -7.48 3.63
N GLU A 102 13.27 -7.96 2.46
CA GLU A 102 12.12 -7.43 1.72
C GLU A 102 10.79 -8.02 2.25
N GLY A 103 10.51 -7.80 3.54
CA GLY A 103 9.23 -8.11 4.16
C GLY A 103 9.07 -9.55 4.67
N ILE A 104 7.83 -10.05 4.63
CA ILE A 104 7.45 -11.41 5.09
C ILE A 104 6.65 -12.12 4.00
N SER A 105 6.70 -13.45 3.99
CA SER A 105 5.95 -14.30 3.06
C SER A 105 5.29 -15.46 3.80
N ILE A 106 4.08 -15.83 3.38
CA ILE A 106 3.39 -17.03 3.86
C ILE A 106 3.79 -18.18 2.94
N VAL A 107 4.30 -19.26 3.54
CA VAL A 107 4.75 -20.45 2.81
C VAL A 107 4.13 -21.71 3.42
N PRO A 108 3.84 -22.74 2.61
CA PRO A 108 3.40 -24.02 3.14
C PRO A 108 4.52 -24.71 3.92
N SER A 109 4.16 -25.61 4.84
CA SER A 109 5.12 -26.36 5.66
C SER A 109 6.11 -27.21 4.85
N SER A 110 5.80 -27.55 3.60
CA SER A 110 6.72 -28.25 2.70
C SER A 110 7.99 -27.46 2.38
N VAL A 111 7.95 -26.12 2.51
CA VAL A 111 9.10 -25.24 2.26
C VAL A 111 10.21 -25.41 3.32
N TYR A 112 9.92 -26.01 4.48
CA TYR A 112 10.95 -26.33 5.47
C TYR A 112 12.04 -27.26 4.91
N GLY A 113 11.78 -28.02 3.83
CA GLY A 113 12.82 -28.81 3.14
C GLY A 113 13.84 -27.96 2.37
N LEU A 114 13.51 -26.70 2.06
CA LEU A 114 14.36 -25.70 1.41
C LEU A 114 15.01 -24.75 2.44
N LYS A 115 15.15 -25.21 3.69
CA LYS A 115 15.60 -24.39 4.83
C LYS A 115 16.81 -23.55 4.46
N ARG A 116 16.67 -22.24 4.60
CA ARG A 116 17.76 -21.28 4.55
C ARG A 116 18.06 -20.80 5.95
N ASP A 117 19.33 -20.63 6.27
CA ASP A 117 19.76 -20.17 7.61
C ASP A 117 19.53 -18.67 7.82
N ASP A 118 19.29 -17.92 6.74
CA ASP A 118 19.05 -16.47 6.73
C ASP A 118 17.57 -16.10 6.86
N VAL A 119 16.66 -17.08 7.01
CA VAL A 119 15.21 -16.85 7.16
C VAL A 119 14.70 -17.55 8.43
N SER A 120 13.99 -16.80 9.26
CA SER A 120 13.26 -17.34 10.42
C SER A 120 11.84 -17.74 10.02
N TYR A 121 11.47 -18.98 10.33
CA TYR A 121 10.13 -19.51 10.05
C TYR A 121 9.30 -19.46 11.33
N ILE A 122 8.14 -18.80 11.25
CA ILE A 122 7.18 -18.69 12.35
C ILE A 122 5.92 -19.44 11.95
N GLY A 123 5.51 -20.41 12.77
CA GLY A 123 4.24 -21.10 12.58
C GLY A 123 3.07 -20.15 12.84
N LEU A 124 2.03 -20.24 12.00
CA LEU A 124 0.80 -19.47 12.21
C LEU A 124 -0.10 -20.24 13.18
N ASP A 125 -0.42 -19.63 14.32
CA ASP A 125 -1.29 -20.20 15.35
C ASP A 125 -2.75 -19.82 15.08
N ASP A 126 -3.30 -20.37 13.99
CA ASP A 126 -4.70 -20.23 13.64
C ASP A 126 -5.21 -21.54 13.02
N ALA A 127 -6.02 -22.27 13.79
CA ALA A 127 -6.60 -23.54 13.38
C ALA A 127 -7.61 -23.42 12.22
N ASN A 128 -8.08 -22.20 11.92
CA ASN A 128 -9.04 -21.93 10.85
C ASN A 128 -8.39 -21.29 9.62
N LEU A 129 -7.05 -21.14 9.61
CA LEU A 129 -6.36 -20.53 8.49
C LEU A 129 -6.45 -21.43 7.25
N VAL A 130 -7.12 -20.92 6.21
CA VAL A 130 -7.25 -21.58 4.92
C VAL A 130 -6.58 -20.74 3.83
N SER A 131 -5.84 -21.40 2.95
CA SER A 131 -5.31 -20.79 1.72
C SER A 131 -6.01 -21.43 0.53
N PRO A 132 -6.72 -20.67 -0.31
CA PRO A 132 -7.35 -21.23 -1.49
C PRO A 132 -6.28 -21.75 -2.45
N ILE A 133 -6.43 -22.99 -2.92
CA ILE A 133 -5.63 -23.56 -4.00
C ILE A 133 -6.44 -23.41 -5.28
N ILE A 134 -5.89 -22.68 -6.25
CA ILE A 134 -6.55 -22.44 -7.53
C ILE A 134 -5.93 -23.39 -8.58
N MET A 135 -6.74 -24.30 -9.09
CA MET A 135 -6.36 -25.12 -10.25
C MET A 135 -6.80 -24.41 -11.54
N SER A 136 -5.84 -24.18 -12.44
CA SER A 136 -6.12 -23.62 -13.76
C SER A 136 -5.95 -24.69 -14.83
N ILE A 137 -7.00 -24.93 -15.63
CA ILE A 137 -6.97 -25.86 -16.76
C ILE A 137 -7.24 -25.12 -18.07
N ARG A 138 -6.78 -25.68 -19.19
CA ARG A 138 -7.13 -25.16 -20.51
C ARG A 138 -8.61 -25.41 -20.78
N MET A 139 -9.26 -24.46 -21.45
CA MET A 139 -10.69 -24.54 -21.79
C MET A 139 -11.05 -25.79 -22.61
N LEU A 140 -10.14 -26.37 -23.39
CA LEU A 140 -10.42 -27.53 -24.24
C LEU A 140 -9.59 -28.75 -23.83
N ASP A 141 -9.27 -28.85 -22.54
CA ASP A 141 -8.54 -30.00 -22.02
C ASP A 141 -9.49 -31.18 -21.80
N GLU A 142 -9.22 -32.30 -22.47
CA GLU A 142 -9.97 -33.56 -22.39
C GLU A 142 -9.14 -34.66 -21.72
N SER A 143 -8.07 -34.31 -21.01
CA SER A 143 -7.23 -35.28 -20.29
C SER A 143 -8.05 -36.09 -19.27
N GLU A 144 -8.00 -37.42 -19.43
CA GLU A 144 -8.60 -38.36 -18.47
C GLU A 144 -8.03 -38.19 -17.05
N ASP A 145 -6.72 -37.89 -16.95
CA ASP A 145 -6.04 -37.66 -15.68
C ASP A 145 -6.60 -36.43 -14.93
N ILE A 146 -6.84 -35.34 -15.65
CA ILE A 146 -7.45 -34.12 -15.08
C ILE A 146 -8.87 -34.41 -14.61
N SER A 147 -9.67 -35.12 -15.41
CA SER A 147 -11.03 -35.51 -15.04
C SER A 147 -11.05 -36.40 -13.79
N ALA A 148 -10.16 -37.40 -13.73
CA ALA A 148 -10.03 -38.28 -12.57
C ALA A 148 -9.60 -37.51 -11.31
N MET A 149 -8.64 -36.59 -11.44
CA MET A 149 -8.17 -35.76 -10.33
C MET A 149 -9.26 -34.82 -9.82
N LEU A 150 -10.02 -34.16 -10.71
CA LEU A 150 -11.14 -33.30 -10.31
C LEU A 150 -12.22 -34.08 -9.56
N LYS A 151 -12.58 -35.28 -10.05
CA LYS A 151 -13.52 -36.18 -9.36
C LYS A 151 -13.05 -36.53 -7.95
N LEU A 152 -11.75 -36.84 -7.79
CA LEU A 152 -11.15 -37.12 -6.49
C LEU A 152 -11.22 -35.90 -5.56
N ILE A 153 -10.88 -34.70 -6.05
CA ILE A 153 -10.92 -33.45 -5.26
C ILE A 153 -12.35 -33.18 -4.77
N TYR A 154 -13.36 -33.28 -5.65
CA TYR A 154 -14.75 -33.06 -5.24
C TYR A 154 -15.25 -34.12 -4.26
N ALA A 155 -14.82 -35.39 -4.40
CA ALA A 155 -15.14 -36.42 -3.43
C ALA A 155 -14.58 -36.10 -2.04
N LEU A 156 -13.34 -35.61 -1.96
CA LEU A 156 -12.72 -35.15 -0.71
C LEU A 156 -13.47 -33.97 -0.10
N TYR A 157 -13.90 -32.99 -0.91
CA TYR A 157 -14.69 -31.86 -0.41
C TYR A 157 -16.02 -32.30 0.20
N VAL A 158 -16.68 -33.31 -0.38
CA VAL A 158 -17.90 -33.88 0.17
C VAL A 158 -17.62 -34.59 1.50
N GLU A 159 -16.55 -35.37 1.58
CA GLU A 159 -16.14 -36.08 2.80
C GLU A 159 -15.82 -35.11 3.95
N GLU A 160 -15.08 -34.04 3.66
CA GLU A 160 -14.66 -33.01 4.61
C GLU A 160 -15.71 -31.91 4.86
N GLN A 161 -16.91 -32.04 4.26
CA GLN A 161 -18.01 -31.06 4.35
C GLN A 161 -17.60 -29.62 3.94
N MET A 162 -16.69 -29.49 2.98
CA MET A 162 -16.24 -28.20 2.46
C MET A 162 -17.25 -27.62 1.46
N GLU A 163 -17.49 -26.32 1.53
CA GLU A 163 -18.29 -25.62 0.52
C GLU A 163 -17.50 -25.48 -0.79
N TYR A 164 -18.09 -25.87 -1.92
CA TYR A 164 -17.48 -25.74 -3.24
C TYR A 164 -18.52 -25.41 -4.32
N LEU A 165 -18.05 -24.76 -5.39
CA LEU A 165 -18.86 -24.58 -6.59
C LEU A 165 -18.84 -25.89 -7.39
N PRO A 166 -20.01 -26.51 -7.65
CA PRO A 166 -20.04 -27.73 -8.44
C PRO A 166 -19.45 -27.46 -9.84
N PRO A 167 -18.78 -28.45 -10.44
CA PRO A 167 -18.30 -28.31 -11.81
C PRO A 167 -19.47 -27.90 -12.68
N HIS A 168 -19.32 -26.84 -13.46
CA HIS A 168 -20.31 -26.50 -14.47
C HIS A 168 -20.41 -27.69 -15.43
N ASP A 169 -21.58 -28.34 -15.46
CA ASP A 169 -21.90 -29.31 -16.50
C ASP A 169 -21.67 -28.62 -17.85
N ARG A 170 -20.77 -29.19 -18.64
CA ARG A 170 -20.62 -28.85 -20.05
C ARG A 170 -21.54 -29.71 -20.88
#